data_AF-W1WB93-F1
#
_entry.id   AF-W1WB93-F1
#
_cell.length_a   1.000
_cell.length_b   1.000
_cell.length_c   1.000
_cell.angle_alpha   90.00
_cell.angle_beta   90.00
_cell.angle_gamma   90.00
#
_symmetry.space_group_name_H-M   'P 1'
#
loop_
_entity.id
_entity.type
_entity.pdbx_description
1 polymer ?
#
loop_
_entity_poly.entity_id
_entity_poly.type
_entity_poly.pdbx_seq_one_letter_code
_entity_poly.pdbx_strand_id
1 'polypeptide(L)'
;MAAVVSATLSSGAGDLLGAATVFTKDIVEHHFGKSLTDAQLTKYSRLCVLFLGIIAIVISLVSKAIIPMLVFAFTMRSAGPFAAFLLGLTWKNAT
;
A
#
# COMPACT_ATOMS: atom_id res chain seq x y z
N MET A 1 25.69 9.92 5.07
CA MET A 1 25.12 9.27 3.87
C MET A 1 24.46 7.94 4.18
N ALA A 2 25.14 6.96 4.80
CA ALA A 2 24.55 5.66 5.16
C ALA A 2 23.28 5.76 6.03
N ALA A 3 23.26 6.68 7.01
CA ALA A 3 22.09 6.90 7.87
C ALA A 3 20.84 7.37 7.09
N VAL A 4 21.00 8.25 6.11
CA VAL A 4 19.89 8.78 5.29
C VAL A 4 19.35 7.69 4.37
N VAL A 5 20.23 6.94 3.72
CA VAL A 5 19.83 5.81 2.87
C VAL A 5 19.10 4.74 3.67
N SER A 6 19.60 4.41 4.87
CA SER A 6 18.94 3.47 5.78
C SER A 6 17.56 3.97 6.22
N ALA A 7 17.44 5.26 6.55
CA ALA A 7 16.16 5.87 6.92
C ALA A 7 15.14 5.80 5.77
N THR A 8 15.54 6.17 4.54
CA THR A 8 14.65 6.09 3.36
C THR A 8 14.27 4.66 3.02
N LEU A 9 15.22 3.71 3.10
CA LEU A 9 14.97 2.30 2.86
C LEU A 9 14.02 1.71 3.92
N SER A 10 14.16 2.12 5.18
CA SER A 10 13.29 1.69 6.28
C SER A 10 11.85 2.17 6.07
N SER A 11 11.65 3.46 5.76
CA SER A 11 10.32 4.00 5.44
C SER A 11 9.71 3.32 4.21
N GLY A 12 10.49 3.20 3.12
CA GLY A 12 10.01 2.57 1.88
C GLY A 12 9.67 1.09 2.04
N ALA A 13 10.45 0.34 2.83
CA ALA A 13 10.15 -1.06 3.13
C ALA A 13 8.87 -1.20 3.96
N GLY A 14 8.64 -0.31 4.92
CA GLY A 14 7.41 -0.26 5.71
C GLY A 14 6.17 -0.03 4.85
N ASP A 15 6.22 0.94 3.93
CA ASP A 15 5.11 1.25 3.03
C ASP A 15 4.84 0.09 2.05
N LEU A 16 5.88 -0.53 1.50
CA LEU A 16 5.78 -1.66 0.58
C LEU A 16 5.16 -2.89 1.26
N LEU A 17 5.60 -3.21 2.49
CA LEU A 17 5.05 -4.30 3.29
C LEU A 17 3.59 -4.01 3.70
N GLY A 18 3.28 -2.77 4.08
CA GLY A 18 1.93 -2.35 4.39
C GLY A 18 0.99 -2.53 3.20
N ALA A 19 1.39 -2.04 2.01
CA ALA A 19 0.63 -2.19 0.78
C ALA A 19 0.45 -3.67 0.38
N ALA A 20 1.50 -4.48 0.47
CA ALA A 20 1.42 -5.91 0.16
C ALA A 20 0.56 -6.69 1.17
N THR A 21 0.55 -6.28 2.44
CA THR A 21 -0.29 -6.91 3.47
C THR A 21 -1.75 -6.54 3.27
N VAL A 22 -2.06 -5.27 2.97
CA VAL A 22 -3.42 -4.85 2.60
C VAL A 22 -3.87 -5.63 1.37
N PHE A 23 -3.05 -5.72 0.33
CA PHE A 23 -3.39 -6.49 -0.87
C PHE A 23 -3.62 -7.98 -0.57
N THR A 24 -2.74 -8.61 0.22
CA THR A 24 -2.88 -10.04 0.58
C THR A 24 -4.13 -10.27 1.43
N LYS A 25 -4.39 -9.40 2.40
CA LYS A 25 -5.51 -9.56 3.34
C LYS A 25 -6.87 -9.25 2.67
N ASP A 26 -6.92 -8.20 1.88
CA ASP A 26 -8.17 -7.68 1.31
C ASP A 26 -8.56 -8.39 -0.01
N ILE A 27 -7.58 -8.86 -0.80
CA ILE A 27 -7.85 -9.59 -2.05
C ILE A 27 -7.70 -11.10 -1.87
N VAL A 28 -6.58 -11.57 -1.30
CA VAL A 28 -6.32 -13.02 -1.24
C VAL A 28 -7.20 -13.68 -0.17
N GLU A 29 -7.32 -13.10 1.03
CA GLU A 29 -8.15 -13.69 2.09
C GLU A 29 -9.65 -13.58 1.79
N HIS A 30 -10.09 -12.50 1.12
CA HIS A 30 -11.50 -12.31 0.74
C HIS A 30 -11.91 -13.20 -0.44
N HIS A 31 -11.04 -13.41 -1.45
CA HIS A 31 -11.37 -14.19 -2.64
C HIS A 31 -11.16 -15.71 -2.46
N PHE A 32 -10.22 -16.14 -1.62
CA PHE A 32 -9.92 -17.56 -1.38
C PHE A 32 -10.60 -18.16 -0.13
N GLY A 33 -11.31 -17.34 0.65
CA GLY A 33 -12.15 -17.79 1.76
C GLY A 33 -11.42 -18.62 2.82
N LYS A 34 -10.85 -17.96 3.85
CA LYS A 34 -10.45 -18.55 5.15
C LYS A 34 -9.57 -19.83 5.18
N SER A 35 -9.14 -20.38 4.04
CA SER A 35 -8.48 -21.70 3.97
C SER A 35 -7.09 -21.64 3.33
N LEU A 36 -6.34 -20.57 3.56
CA LEU A 36 -4.92 -20.51 3.20
C LEU A 36 -4.09 -20.66 4.46
N THR A 37 -3.24 -21.68 4.50
CA THR A 37 -2.24 -21.87 5.55
C THR A 37 -1.32 -20.65 5.63
N ASP A 38 -0.90 -20.22 6.82
CA ASP A 38 -0.02 -19.04 7.04
C ASP A 38 1.24 -19.05 6.15
N ALA A 39 1.75 -20.24 5.85
CA ALA A 39 2.87 -20.45 4.93
C ALA A 39 2.57 -20.03 3.48
N GLN A 40 1.34 -20.21 3.01
CA GLN A 40 0.91 -19.79 1.68
C GLN A 40 0.63 -18.28 1.65
N LEU A 41 -0.03 -17.74 2.68
CA LEU A 41 -0.25 -16.30 2.82
C LEU A 41 1.08 -15.53 2.80
N THR A 42 2.09 -16.04 3.50
CA THR A 42 3.43 -15.44 3.50
C THR A 42 4.10 -15.48 2.12
N LYS A 43 3.91 -16.57 1.36
CA LYS A 43 4.44 -16.69 -0.02
C LYS A 43 3.74 -15.71 -0.97
N TYR A 44 2.41 -15.60 -0.88
CA TYR A 44 1.64 -14.65 -1.68
C TYR A 44 1.99 -13.20 -1.34
N SER A 45 2.13 -12.89 -0.06
CA SER A 45 2.57 -11.57 0.39
C SER A 45 3.96 -11.22 -0.16
N ARG A 46 4.94 -12.13 -0.08
CA ARG A 46 6.27 -11.91 -0.68
C ARG A 46 6.22 -11.70 -2.18
N LEU A 47 5.36 -12.43 -2.89
CA LEU A 47 5.17 -12.24 -4.33
C LEU A 47 4.53 -10.88 -4.64
N CYS A 48 3.56 -10.43 -3.83
CA CYS A 48 2.96 -9.11 -3.95
C CYS A 48 3.99 -8.01 -3.69
N VAL A 49 4.84 -8.16 -2.66
CA VAL A 49 5.96 -7.25 -2.38
C VAL A 49 6.89 -7.14 -3.58
N LEU A 50 7.27 -8.28 -4.18
CA LEU A 50 8.13 -8.30 -5.37
C LEU A 50 7.47 -7.55 -6.54
N PHE A 51 6.19 -7.82 -6.78
CA PHE A 51 5.45 -7.23 -7.89
C PHE A 51 5.25 -5.71 -7.71
N LEU A 52 4.80 -5.27 -6.52
CA LEU A 52 4.71 -3.84 -6.20
C LEU A 52 6.09 -3.15 -6.28
N GLY A 53 7.15 -3.83 -5.84
CA GLY A 53 8.51 -3.32 -5.91
C GLY A 53 8.96 -3.06 -7.35
N ILE A 54 8.68 -3.99 -8.27
CA ILE A 54 8.98 -3.83 -9.70
C ILE A 54 8.20 -2.63 -10.27
N ILE A 55 6.90 -2.51 -9.96
CA ILE A 55 6.09 -1.38 -10.42
C ILE A 55 6.64 -0.05 -9.89
N ALA A 56 7.02 0.00 -8.60
CA ALA A 56 7.60 1.19 -7.99
C ALA A 56 8.92 1.61 -8.67
N ILE A 57 9.78 0.65 -9.02
CA ILE A 57 11.03 0.91 -9.77
C ILE A 57 10.72 1.49 -11.15
N VAL A 58 9.76 0.92 -11.88
CA VAL A 58 9.37 1.42 -13.20
C VAL A 58 8.83 2.84 -13.13
N ILE A 59 7.96 3.13 -12.15
CA ILE A 59 7.39 4.47 -11.93
C ILE A 59 8.49 5.47 -11.54
N SER A 60 9.45 5.04 -10.72
CA SER A 60 10.60 5.85 -10.29
C SER A 60 11.51 6.23 -11.45
N LEU A 61 11.71 5.33 -12.44
CA LEU A 61 12.52 5.59 -13.63
C LEU A 61 11.87 6.60 -14.60
N VAL A 62 10.53 6.64 -14.66
CA VAL A 62 9.80 7.49 -15.61
C VAL A 62 9.62 8.93 -15.08
N SER A 63 9.55 9.12 -13.76
CA SER A 63 9.21 10.42 -13.18
C SER A 63 10.42 11.20 -12.69
N LYS A 64 10.75 12.27 -13.42
CA LYS A 64 11.80 13.25 -13.06
C LYS A 64 11.37 14.26 -11.99
N ALA A 65 10.08 14.36 -11.68
CA ALA A 65 9.53 15.34 -10.75
C ALA A 65 8.94 14.66 -9.50
N ILE A 66 9.70 14.68 -8.40
CA ILE A 66 9.35 14.02 -7.13
C ILE A 66 8.19 14.74 -6.42
N ILE A 67 8.17 16.07 -6.46
CA ILE A 67 7.18 16.91 -5.78
C ILE A 67 5.74 16.64 -6.28
N PRO A 68 5.43 16.70 -7.59
CA PRO A 68 4.06 16.45 -8.06
C PRO A 68 3.61 15.00 -7.83
N MET A 69 4.53 14.03 -7.90
CA MET A 69 4.23 12.63 -7.62
C MET A 69 3.85 12.42 -6.15
N LEU A 70 4.57 13.05 -5.22
CA LEU A 70 4.24 13.01 -3.79
C LEU A 70 2.89 13.66 -3.50
N VAL A 71 2.61 14.84 -4.08
CA VAL A 71 1.31 15.51 -3.90
C VAL A 71 0.18 14.63 -4.42
N PHE A 72 0.34 14.04 -5.60
CA PHE A 72 -0.64 13.11 -6.16
C PHE A 72 -0.88 11.89 -5.25
N ALA A 73 0.17 11.27 -4.73
CA ALA A 73 0.08 10.14 -3.82
C ALA A 73 -0.64 10.51 -2.50
N PHE A 74 -0.32 11.66 -1.92
CA PHE A 74 -0.99 12.16 -0.72
C PHE A 74 -2.47 12.46 -0.98
N THR A 75 -2.79 13.12 -2.09
CA THR A 75 -4.19 13.39 -2.46
C THR A 75 -4.97 12.08 -2.65
N MET A 76 -4.39 11.08 -3.31
CA MET A 76 -5.05 9.78 -3.50
C MET A 76 -5.28 9.04 -2.18
N ARG A 77 -4.30 9.05 -1.26
CA ARG A 77 -4.44 8.43 0.07
C ARG A 77 -5.43 9.18 0.96
N SER A 78 -5.54 10.51 0.84
CA SER A 78 -6.51 11.31 1.59
C SER A 78 -7.93 11.20 1.02
N ALA A 79 -8.11 11.21 -0.30
CA ALA A 79 -9.43 11.26 -0.93
C ALA A 79 -10.33 10.06 -0.59
N GLY A 80 -9.75 8.85 -0.46
CA GLY A 80 -10.54 7.63 -0.21
C GLY A 80 -11.14 7.58 1.20
N PRO A 81 -10.32 7.45 2.26
CA PRO A 81 -10.82 7.27 3.61
C PRO A 81 -11.49 8.52 4.15
N PHE A 82 -10.99 9.72 3.85
CA PHE A 82 -11.47 10.96 4.47
C PHE A 82 -12.94 11.23 4.15
N ALA A 83 -13.34 11.07 2.89
CA ALA A 83 -14.74 11.24 2.48
C ALA A 83 -15.64 10.15 3.09
N ALA A 84 -15.19 8.89 3.10
CA ALA A 84 -15.92 7.78 3.69
C ALA A 84 -16.10 7.93 5.21
N PHE A 85 -15.07 8.36 5.93
CA PHE A 85 -15.13 8.61 7.38
C PHE A 85 -16.01 9.81 7.72
N LEU A 86 -15.93 10.91 6.97
CA LEU A 86 -16.78 12.08 7.19
C LEU A 86 -18.26 11.73 7.01
N LEU A 87 -18.60 11.00 5.94
CA LEU A 87 -19.98 10.57 5.70
C LEU A 87 -20.45 9.55 6.74
N GLY A 88 -19.60 8.61 7.16
CA GLY A 88 -19.94 7.64 8.21
C GLY A 88 -20.13 8.25 9.61
N LEU A 89 -19.40 9.32 9.95
CA LEU A 89 -19.52 10.01 11.25
C LEU A 89 -20.64 11.06 11.30
N THR A 90 -20.90 11.76 10.19
CA THR A 90 -21.91 12.83 10.16
C THR A 90 -23.31 12.32 9.78
N TRP A 91 -23.41 11.16 9.11
CA TRP A 91 -24.67 10.60 8.65
C TRP A 91 -25.06 9.35 9.44
N LYS A 92 -26.00 9.50 10.38
CA LYS A 92 -26.47 8.43 11.30
C LYS A 92 -27.17 7.24 10.61
N ASN A 93 -27.30 7.25 9.28
CA ASN A 93 -27.99 6.25 8.45
C ASN A 93 -27.14 5.79 7.23
N ALA A 94 -25.80 5.73 7.36
CA ALA A 94 -24.90 5.25 6.30
C ALA A 94 -24.51 3.77 6.46
N THR A 95 -25.43 2.95 6.96
CA THR A 95 -25.39 1.48 6.87
C THR A 95 -26.66 1.02 6.19
#